data_AF-A0A7V9NI16-F1
#
_entry.id   AF-A0A7V9NI16-F1
#
_cell.length_a   1.000
_cell.length_b   1.000
_cell.length_c   1.000
_cell.angle_alpha   90.00
_cell.angle_beta   90.00
_cell.angle_gamma   90.00
#
_symmetry.space_group_name_H-M   'P 1'
#
loop_
_entity.id
_entity.type
_entity.pdbx_description
1 polymer ?
#
loop_
_entity_poly.entity_id
_entity_poly.type
_entity_poly.pdbx_seq_one_letter_code
_entity_poly.pdbx_strand_id
1 'polypeptide(L)'
;MRAFCLSFHAGYRCQSSGACCTAGWPISVDAAGLSMLRSSGLLPTANRGEVHFIRRAAGGDATLATTADGACVFFDDARTRLCALQRDGDAWLMPVACRNFPRVSLRDGRGLFITLSHFCPTAARLLLTAGDIAIVEAPASLTLGGEAEGLDATAVMPPLLRPGMLMDLDGYSMWEAEAVATLGKRGYSPCAALNVLSAATADACRWSPGAGSLSLHMKQAFARARAEAPPEDLPCSRLEHAAKAFLAAHLFASWAAYQHGGLAAVVHAAESVLALSRADRALDDQSFIEAVRKADLRVRHTGDHVRPPALSQVRCD
;
A
#
# COMPACT_ATOMS: atom_id res chain seq x y z
N MET A 1 17.41 12.63 -2.62
CA MET A 1 16.00 12.48 -3.07
C MET A 1 15.12 12.45 -1.83
N ARG A 2 14.02 13.21 -1.79
CA ARG A 2 13.08 13.16 -0.65
C ARG A 2 12.17 11.95 -0.77
N ALA A 3 11.81 11.37 0.36
CA ALA A 3 10.88 10.25 0.42
C ALA A 3 9.77 10.52 1.44
N PHE A 4 8.58 10.00 1.19
CA PHE A 4 7.39 10.26 2.00
C PHE A 4 6.64 8.97 2.33
N CYS A 5 5.99 8.94 3.48
CA CYS A 5 5.10 7.86 3.89
C CYS A 5 3.94 8.40 4.71
N LEU A 6 3.00 7.53 5.08
CA LEU A 6 2.00 7.86 6.08
C LEU A 6 2.61 7.81 7.48
N SER A 7 2.19 8.72 8.36
CA SER A 7 2.67 8.88 9.74
C SER A 7 2.70 7.55 10.51
N PHE A 8 1.62 6.76 10.44
CA PHE A 8 1.51 5.47 11.11
C PHE A 8 2.37 4.36 10.47
N HIS A 9 2.91 4.56 9.26
CA HIS A 9 3.86 3.63 8.63
C HIS A 9 5.32 3.93 8.96
N ALA A 10 5.65 5.13 9.45
CA ALA A 10 7.04 5.54 9.69
C ALA A 10 7.78 4.60 10.66
N GLY A 11 7.07 4.07 11.65
CA GLY A 11 7.59 3.12 12.64
C GLY A 11 7.76 1.69 12.14
N TYR A 12 7.42 1.37 10.88
CA TYR A 12 7.39 -0.01 10.42
C TYR A 12 8.74 -0.71 10.54
N ARG A 13 8.74 -1.85 11.23
CA ARG A 13 9.81 -2.85 11.27
C ARG A 13 9.15 -4.22 11.17
N CYS A 14 9.72 -5.10 10.36
CA CYS A 14 9.23 -6.48 10.28
C CYS A 14 9.31 -7.12 11.68
N GLN A 15 8.17 -7.61 12.20
CA GLN A 15 8.08 -8.37 13.45
C GLN A 15 7.97 -9.88 13.18
N SER A 16 8.44 -10.32 12.00
CA SER A 16 8.70 -11.73 11.72
C SER A 16 7.48 -12.63 11.89
N SER A 17 6.36 -12.19 11.31
CA SER A 17 5.11 -12.95 11.38
C SER A 17 5.13 -14.25 10.57
N GLY A 18 6.10 -14.42 9.66
CA GLY A 18 6.17 -15.53 8.71
C GLY A 18 5.14 -15.46 7.58
N ALA A 19 4.23 -14.49 7.61
CA ALA A 19 3.09 -14.45 6.69
C ALA A 19 3.50 -14.34 5.21
N CYS A 20 4.56 -13.59 4.91
CA CYS A 20 5.11 -13.53 3.55
C CYS A 20 5.84 -14.82 3.14
N CYS A 21 6.39 -15.56 4.09
CA CYS A 21 7.09 -16.81 3.83
C CYS A 21 6.12 -17.98 3.60
N THR A 22 4.90 -17.90 4.13
CA THR A 22 3.88 -18.95 4.03
C THR A 22 2.72 -18.57 3.10
N ALA A 23 2.86 -17.50 2.32
CA ALA A 23 1.80 -17.02 1.42
C ALA A 23 1.69 -17.83 0.11
N GLY A 24 2.64 -18.72 -0.17
CA GLY A 24 2.64 -19.56 -1.37
C GLY A 24 2.96 -18.84 -2.67
N TRP A 25 3.34 -17.56 -2.64
CA TRP A 25 3.80 -16.84 -3.83
C TRP A 25 5.23 -17.24 -4.21
N PRO A 26 5.59 -17.18 -5.51
CA PRO A 26 6.97 -17.40 -5.93
C PRO A 26 7.87 -16.25 -5.47
N ILE A 27 9.01 -16.58 -4.86
CA ILE A 27 10.04 -15.60 -4.49
C ILE A 27 11.17 -15.66 -5.52
N SER A 28 11.15 -14.73 -6.47
CA SER A 28 12.20 -14.60 -7.48
C SER A 28 13.49 -14.08 -6.87
N VAL A 29 14.60 -14.60 -7.38
CA VAL A 29 15.97 -14.24 -7.04
C VAL A 29 16.71 -13.99 -8.36
N ASP A 30 17.21 -12.77 -8.51
CA ASP A 30 18.07 -12.41 -9.65
C ASP A 30 19.43 -13.13 -9.57
N ALA A 31 20.21 -13.03 -10.66
CA ALA A 31 21.52 -13.69 -10.75
C ALA A 31 22.52 -13.25 -9.67
N ALA A 32 22.49 -11.97 -9.25
CA ALA A 32 23.39 -11.43 -8.24
C ALA A 32 23.02 -11.97 -6.84
N GLY A 33 21.72 -11.92 -6.50
CA GLY A 33 21.18 -12.50 -5.27
C GLY A 33 21.43 -14.00 -5.18
N LEU A 34 21.33 -14.72 -6.29
CA LEU A 34 21.66 -16.16 -6.35
C LEU A 34 23.14 -16.41 -6.06
N SER A 35 24.04 -15.60 -6.61
CA SER A 35 25.48 -15.68 -6.36
C SER A 35 25.80 -15.39 -4.88
N MET A 36 25.18 -14.37 -4.30
CA MET A 36 25.33 -14.02 -2.89
C MET A 36 24.84 -15.14 -1.96
N LEU A 37 23.64 -15.68 -2.21
CA LEU A 37 23.08 -16.78 -1.43
C LEU A 37 24.00 -18.00 -1.43
N ARG A 38 24.53 -18.38 -2.59
CA ARG A 38 25.48 -19.50 -2.71
C ARG A 38 26.79 -19.25 -1.96
N SER A 39 27.29 -18.01 -2.03
CA SER A 39 28.56 -17.64 -1.39
C SER A 39 28.44 -17.46 0.13
N SER A 40 27.24 -17.20 0.64
CA SER A 40 26.99 -16.98 2.07
C SER A 40 27.17 -18.22 2.94
N GLY A 41 27.07 -19.42 2.34
CA GLY A 41 27.06 -20.68 3.10
C GLY A 41 25.83 -20.88 3.98
N LEU A 42 24.83 -19.98 3.95
CA LEU A 42 23.59 -20.17 4.68
C LEU A 42 22.78 -21.31 4.08
N LEU A 43 22.41 -22.26 4.94
CA LEU A 43 21.62 -23.42 4.56
C LEU A 43 20.13 -23.16 4.86
N PRO A 44 19.20 -23.70 4.05
CA PRO A 44 17.78 -23.59 4.33
C PRO A 44 17.42 -24.29 5.66
N THR A 45 16.55 -23.68 6.44
CA THR A 45 16.14 -24.17 7.76
C THR A 45 15.48 -25.54 7.67
N ALA A 46 14.64 -25.74 6.66
CA ALA A 46 13.83 -26.94 6.51
C ALA A 46 14.63 -28.18 6.06
N ASN A 47 15.85 -28.03 5.51
CA ASN A 47 16.58 -29.15 4.91
C ASN A 47 18.05 -29.32 5.30
N ARG A 48 18.69 -28.43 6.09
CA ARG A 48 20.11 -28.54 6.53
C ARG A 48 21.09 -29.06 5.44
N GLY A 49 20.79 -28.78 4.17
CA GLY A 49 21.46 -29.29 2.97
C GLY A 49 21.45 -28.22 1.88
N GLU A 50 21.86 -28.55 0.65
CA GLU A 50 22.02 -27.55 -0.44
C GLU A 50 20.76 -26.71 -0.68
N VAL A 51 20.94 -25.43 -1.02
CA VAL A 51 19.83 -24.54 -1.38
C VAL A 51 19.22 -25.03 -2.69
N HIS A 52 18.07 -25.69 -2.59
CA HIS A 52 17.31 -26.10 -3.75
C HIS A 52 16.59 -24.88 -4.35
N PHE A 53 16.85 -24.60 -5.62
CA PHE A 53 16.15 -23.58 -6.39
C PHE A 53 15.23 -24.29 -7.38
N ILE A 54 13.94 -23.99 -7.31
CA ILE A 54 12.95 -24.57 -8.23
C ILE A 54 12.97 -23.67 -9.46
N ARG A 55 13.70 -24.11 -10.49
CA ARG A 55 13.72 -23.55 -11.86
C ARG A 55 14.63 -22.34 -12.07
N ARG A 56 15.54 -22.47 -13.05
CA ARG A 56 16.10 -21.35 -13.82
C ARG A 56 15.14 -21.07 -14.96
N ALA A 57 14.56 -19.87 -15.05
CA ALA A 57 13.96 -19.45 -16.31
C ALA A 57 15.10 -19.22 -17.33
N ALA A 58 14.80 -19.38 -18.63
CA ALA A 58 15.71 -18.95 -19.69
C ALA A 58 15.85 -17.42 -19.56
N GLY A 59 16.95 -16.96 -18.93
CA GLY A 59 17.12 -15.56 -18.51
C GLY A 59 18.00 -15.36 -17.27
N GLY A 60 18.25 -16.40 -16.46
CA GLY A 60 19.18 -16.33 -15.32
C GLY A 60 18.51 -16.13 -13.96
N ASP A 61 17.22 -15.86 -13.92
CA ASP A 61 16.44 -15.76 -12.68
C ASP A 61 16.08 -17.14 -12.11
N ALA A 62 16.07 -17.24 -10.78
CA ALA A 62 15.73 -18.43 -10.03
C ALA A 62 14.59 -18.16 -9.03
N THR A 63 13.78 -19.18 -8.73
CA THR A 63 12.78 -19.08 -7.65
C THR A 63 13.23 -19.89 -6.43
N LEU A 64 13.08 -19.33 -5.23
CA LEU A 64 13.33 -20.06 -4.00
C LEU A 64 12.41 -21.28 -3.90
N ALA A 65 12.95 -22.42 -3.48
CA ALA A 65 12.12 -23.58 -3.18
C ALA A 65 11.15 -23.32 -2.02
N THR A 66 10.10 -24.13 -2.00
CA THR A 66 9.16 -24.24 -0.89
C THR A 66 9.23 -25.63 -0.27
N THR A 67 8.87 -25.73 1.00
CA THR A 67 8.62 -26.98 1.73
C THR A 67 7.35 -27.66 1.21
N ALA A 68 7.06 -28.88 1.68
CA ALA A 68 5.87 -29.64 1.28
C ALA A 68 4.55 -28.96 1.67
N ASP A 69 4.55 -28.19 2.76
CA ASP A 69 3.44 -27.35 3.23
C ASP A 69 3.38 -25.97 2.56
N GLY A 70 4.29 -25.68 1.61
CA GLY A 70 4.27 -24.47 0.80
C GLY A 70 4.96 -23.25 1.43
N ALA A 71 5.65 -23.41 2.57
CA ALA A 71 6.46 -22.36 3.16
C ALA A 71 7.80 -22.20 2.44
N CYS A 72 8.37 -20.99 2.44
CA CYS A 72 9.74 -20.75 1.96
C CYS A 72 10.75 -21.61 2.74
N VAL A 73 11.72 -22.22 2.05
CA VAL A 73 12.72 -23.12 2.68
C VAL A 73 13.63 -22.44 3.72
N PHE A 74 13.69 -21.10 3.74
CA PHE A 74 14.40 -20.32 4.76
C PHE A 74 13.53 -19.93 5.96
N PHE A 75 12.23 -20.22 5.95
CA PHE A 75 11.35 -19.95 7.08
C PHE A 75 11.59 -20.95 8.20
N ASP A 76 11.87 -20.45 9.40
CA ASP A 76 12.01 -21.25 10.62
C ASP A 76 10.69 -21.25 11.40
N ASP A 77 9.75 -22.11 11.00
CA ASP A 77 8.44 -22.25 11.65
C ASP A 77 8.53 -22.81 13.08
N ALA A 78 9.52 -23.65 13.35
CA ALA A 78 9.63 -24.44 14.56
C ALA A 78 10.25 -23.71 15.76
N ARG A 79 11.15 -22.73 15.54
CA ARG A 79 11.87 -22.07 16.66
C ARG A 79 11.58 -20.60 16.77
N THR A 80 11.86 -19.85 15.70
CA THR A 80 11.94 -18.38 15.78
C THR A 80 10.82 -17.67 15.03
N ARG A 81 10.16 -18.37 14.09
CA ARG A 81 9.30 -17.78 13.05
C ARG A 81 10.01 -16.67 12.26
N LEU A 82 11.34 -16.67 12.27
CA LEU A 82 12.18 -15.77 11.48
C LEU A 82 12.53 -16.42 10.15
N CYS A 83 12.77 -15.57 9.15
CA CYS A 83 13.51 -15.97 7.97
C CYS A 83 14.99 -16.15 8.36
N ALA A 84 15.59 -17.30 8.05
CA ALA A 84 17.02 -17.55 8.33
C ALA A 84 17.93 -16.54 7.62
N LEU A 85 17.55 -16.04 6.43
CA LEU A 85 18.31 -14.98 5.75
C LEU A 85 18.29 -13.66 6.51
N GLN A 86 17.20 -13.38 7.23
CA GLN A 86 17.08 -12.17 8.06
C GLN A 86 17.75 -12.36 9.44
N ARG A 87 17.77 -13.59 9.96
CA ARG A 87 18.33 -13.91 11.28
C ARG A 87 19.85 -14.03 11.24
N ASP A 88 20.36 -14.78 10.27
CA ASP A 88 21.76 -15.22 10.20
C ASP A 88 22.55 -14.49 9.10
N GLY A 89 21.87 -13.67 8.28
CA GLY A 89 22.47 -12.92 7.19
C GLY A 89 22.17 -11.43 7.26
N ASP A 90 22.81 -10.68 6.38
CA ASP A 90 22.55 -9.25 6.22
C ASP A 90 21.25 -9.02 5.46
N ALA A 91 20.64 -7.85 5.64
CA ALA A 91 19.42 -7.48 4.93
C ALA A 91 19.55 -7.59 3.39
N TRP A 92 20.77 -7.43 2.87
CA TRP A 92 21.11 -7.53 1.46
C TRP A 92 21.16 -8.97 0.92
N LEU A 93 21.25 -9.96 1.80
CA LEU A 93 21.19 -11.38 1.42
C LEU A 93 19.76 -11.83 1.08
N MET A 94 18.76 -11.13 1.61
CA MET A 94 17.36 -11.37 1.23
C MET A 94 17.14 -11.02 -0.25
N PRO A 95 16.39 -11.83 -1.02
CA PRO A 95 15.99 -11.46 -2.37
C PRO A 95 15.29 -10.10 -2.42
N VAL A 96 15.38 -9.41 -3.56
CA VAL A 96 14.74 -8.10 -3.80
C VAL A 96 13.27 -8.10 -3.37
N ALA A 97 12.51 -9.13 -3.74
CA ALA A 97 11.10 -9.28 -3.38
C ALA A 97 10.89 -9.31 -1.85
N CYS A 98 11.77 -9.99 -1.10
CA CYS A 98 11.71 -10.09 0.35
C CYS A 98 12.10 -8.77 1.04
N ARG A 99 13.08 -8.04 0.50
CA ARG A 99 13.49 -6.73 1.05
C ARG A 99 12.40 -5.69 0.86
N ASN A 100 11.77 -5.70 -0.31
CA ASN A 100 10.76 -4.73 -0.67
C ASN A 100 9.45 -4.99 0.05
N PHE A 101 8.98 -6.23 0.15
CA PHE A 101 7.75 -6.53 0.89
C PHE A 101 7.84 -6.04 2.37
N PRO A 102 6.83 -5.33 2.91
CA PRO A 102 5.52 -5.02 2.35
C PRO A 102 5.41 -3.62 1.72
N ARG A 103 6.50 -2.97 1.36
CA ARG A 103 6.48 -1.63 0.75
C ARG A 103 5.79 -1.67 -0.61
N VAL A 104 4.89 -0.73 -0.80
CA VAL A 104 4.33 -0.39 -2.10
C VAL A 104 4.81 1.02 -2.40
N SER A 105 5.76 1.11 -3.32
CA SER A 105 6.46 2.35 -3.62
C SER A 105 6.00 2.94 -4.95
N LEU A 106 5.89 4.26 -5.01
CA LEU A 106 5.73 5.04 -6.24
C LEU A 106 6.90 6.03 -6.29
N ARG A 107 7.63 6.06 -7.40
CA ARG A 107 8.64 7.08 -7.68
C ARG A 107 8.17 7.93 -8.84
N ASP A 108 8.12 9.24 -8.67
CA ASP A 108 7.81 10.19 -9.74
C ASP A 108 8.63 11.48 -9.58
N GLY A 109 8.33 12.50 -10.39
CA GLY A 109 9.04 13.78 -10.36
C GLY A 109 9.02 14.52 -9.01
N ARG A 110 8.17 14.10 -8.06
CA ARG A 110 8.04 14.69 -6.72
C ARG A 110 8.89 13.99 -5.67
N GLY A 111 9.32 12.74 -5.92
CA GLY A 111 10.13 11.95 -5.00
C GLY A 111 9.70 10.48 -4.91
N LEU A 112 10.06 9.84 -3.80
CA LEU A 112 9.71 8.45 -3.49
C LEU A 112 8.58 8.42 -2.46
N PHE A 113 7.45 7.80 -2.77
CA PHE A 113 6.29 7.68 -1.89
C PHE A 113 6.10 6.21 -1.53
N ILE A 114 6.00 5.91 -0.23
CA ILE A 114 5.96 4.54 0.28
C ILE A 114 4.74 4.37 1.18
N THR A 115 3.82 3.53 0.74
CA THR A 115 2.78 2.93 1.60
C THR A 115 3.12 1.47 1.88
N LEU A 116 2.35 0.81 2.72
CA LEU A 116 2.54 -0.60 3.03
C LEU A 116 1.35 -1.44 2.56
N SER A 117 1.64 -2.64 2.07
CA SER A 117 0.66 -3.69 1.91
C SER A 117 0.25 -4.20 3.29
N HIS A 118 -1.04 -4.12 3.57
CA HIS A 118 -1.63 -4.58 4.82
C HIS A 118 -1.98 -6.07 4.78
N PHE A 119 -1.66 -6.79 3.71
CA PHE A 119 -1.56 -8.25 3.75
C PHE A 119 -0.51 -8.71 4.78
N CYS A 120 0.57 -7.93 4.96
CA CYS A 120 1.49 -8.12 6.06
C CYS A 120 0.79 -7.82 7.40
N PRO A 121 0.65 -8.79 8.31
CA PRO A 121 -0.03 -8.56 9.59
C PRO A 121 0.71 -7.56 10.49
N THR A 122 2.03 -7.41 10.32
CA THR A 122 2.80 -6.37 11.03
C THR A 122 2.39 -4.98 10.56
N ALA A 123 2.24 -4.78 9.24
CA ALA A 123 1.76 -3.51 8.69
C ALA A 123 0.28 -3.27 9.05
N ALA A 124 -0.57 -4.30 9.00
CA ALA A 124 -1.98 -4.21 9.39
C ALA A 124 -2.16 -3.75 10.85
N ARG A 125 -1.30 -4.22 11.77
CA ARG A 125 -1.33 -3.78 13.18
C ARG A 125 -1.02 -2.29 13.35
N LEU A 126 -0.22 -1.69 12.46
CA LEU A 126 0.10 -0.26 12.54
C LEU A 126 -1.14 0.62 12.33
N LEU A 127 -2.15 0.15 11.59
CA LEU A 127 -3.42 0.86 11.39
C LEU A 127 -4.16 1.12 12.71
N LEU A 128 -3.96 0.26 13.71
CA LEU A 128 -4.60 0.36 15.02
C LEU A 128 -3.85 1.32 15.98
N THR A 129 -2.75 1.93 15.52
CA THR A 129 -1.96 2.90 16.29
C THR A 129 -2.68 4.24 16.29
N ALA A 130 -2.97 4.77 17.47
CA ALA A 130 -3.56 6.10 17.58
C ALA A 130 -2.56 7.17 17.11
N GLY A 131 -3.08 8.21 16.45
CA GLY A 131 -2.29 9.35 16.00
C GLY A 131 -2.98 10.11 14.87
N ASP A 132 -2.32 11.13 14.34
CA ASP A 132 -2.82 11.83 13.16
C ASP A 132 -2.51 11.01 11.90
N ILE A 133 -3.46 10.98 10.96
CA ILE A 133 -3.23 10.44 9.61
C ILE A 133 -2.66 11.58 8.76
N ALA A 134 -1.36 11.52 8.49
CA ALA A 134 -0.65 12.57 7.77
C ALA A 134 0.42 11.99 6.84
N ILE A 135 0.79 12.76 5.81
CA ILE A 135 1.96 12.49 4.97
C ILE A 135 3.19 13.11 5.65
N VAL A 136 4.21 12.30 5.89
CA VAL A 136 5.46 12.70 6.57
C VAL A 136 6.68 12.25 5.76
N GLU A 137 7.86 12.75 6.11
CA GLU A 137 9.11 12.26 5.51
C GLU A 137 9.38 10.80 5.93
N ALA A 138 9.70 9.95 4.96
CA ALA A 138 9.93 8.53 5.19
C ALA A 138 11.32 8.31 5.80
N PRO A 139 11.43 7.53 6.90
CA PRO A 139 12.73 7.21 7.49
C PRO A 139 13.54 6.28 6.60
N ALA A 140 14.88 6.31 6.73
CA ALA A 140 15.81 5.50 5.93
C ALA A 140 15.51 3.99 5.97
N SER A 141 15.00 3.49 7.09
CA SER A 141 14.55 2.11 7.25
C SER A 141 13.40 1.73 6.31
N LEU A 142 12.53 2.68 6.00
CA LEU A 142 11.40 2.47 5.10
C LEU A 142 11.84 2.64 3.65
N THR A 143 12.78 3.53 3.36
CA THR A 143 13.31 3.74 2.01
C THR A 143 14.33 2.69 1.57
N LEU A 144 14.76 1.80 2.47
CA LEU A 144 15.89 0.89 2.25
C LEU A 144 17.16 1.65 1.81
N GLY A 145 17.41 2.81 2.42
CA GLY A 145 18.52 3.68 2.00
C GLY A 145 18.32 4.35 0.63
N GLY A 146 17.11 4.32 0.06
CA GLY A 146 16.79 4.83 -1.27
C GLY A 146 16.54 3.74 -2.33
N GLU A 147 16.75 2.48 -1.95
CA GLU A 147 16.66 1.28 -2.80
C GLU A 147 15.28 0.61 -2.76
N ALA A 148 14.27 1.26 -2.17
CA ALA A 148 12.90 0.75 -2.24
C ALA A 148 12.40 0.80 -3.70
N GLU A 149 12.02 -0.37 -4.19
CA GLU A 149 11.49 -0.59 -5.54
C GLU A 149 9.96 -0.54 -5.55
N GLY A 150 9.41 -0.28 -6.73
CA GLY A 150 7.98 -0.15 -6.97
C GLY A 150 7.70 0.43 -8.36
N LEU A 151 6.57 1.11 -8.53
CA LEU A 151 6.26 1.78 -9.78
C LEU A 151 7.20 2.98 -9.97
N ASP A 152 8.06 2.94 -10.99
CA ASP A 152 8.86 4.08 -11.44
C ASP A 152 8.11 4.83 -12.56
N ALA A 153 7.60 6.00 -12.20
CA ALA A 153 6.88 6.91 -13.06
C ALA A 153 7.68 8.22 -13.34
N THR A 154 9.00 8.22 -13.14
CA THR A 154 9.84 9.40 -13.42
C THR A 154 9.98 9.73 -14.90
N ALA A 155 9.82 8.72 -15.77
CA ALA A 155 9.96 8.83 -17.22
C ALA A 155 8.61 8.76 -17.97
N VAL A 156 7.48 8.82 -17.27
CA VAL A 156 6.14 8.78 -17.86
C VAL A 156 5.37 10.06 -17.58
N MET A 157 4.28 10.28 -18.32
CA MET A 157 3.41 11.43 -18.10
C MET A 157 2.76 11.35 -16.70
N PRO A 158 2.43 12.50 -16.08
CA PRO A 158 1.69 12.53 -14.81
C PRO A 158 0.35 11.76 -14.89
N PRO A 159 -0.26 11.44 -13.74
CA PRO A 159 -1.57 10.80 -13.69
C PRO A 159 -2.66 11.53 -14.49
N LEU A 160 -3.72 10.80 -14.84
CA LEU A 160 -4.90 11.41 -15.43
C LEU A 160 -5.77 12.08 -14.37
N LEU A 161 -6.15 13.34 -14.59
CA LEU A 161 -7.24 13.96 -13.84
C LEU A 161 -8.54 13.22 -14.14
N ARG A 162 -8.81 13.04 -15.44
CA ARG A 162 -9.94 12.29 -16.02
C ARG A 162 -9.52 11.71 -17.38
N PRO A 163 -10.27 10.79 -17.99
CA PRO A 163 -9.97 10.30 -19.34
C PRO A 163 -9.71 11.46 -20.32
N GLY A 164 -8.54 11.44 -20.97
CA GLY A 164 -8.13 12.47 -21.92
C GLY A 164 -7.56 13.76 -21.32
N MET A 165 -7.39 13.87 -20.00
CA MET A 165 -6.81 15.05 -19.34
C MET A 165 -5.77 14.64 -18.30
N LEU A 166 -4.51 15.01 -18.52
CA LEU A 166 -3.44 14.85 -17.54
C LEU A 166 -3.57 15.90 -16.43
N MET A 167 -3.09 15.56 -15.24
CA MET A 167 -2.84 16.56 -14.20
C MET A 167 -1.39 17.05 -14.23
N ASP A 168 -1.11 18.18 -13.59
CA ASP A 168 0.25 18.50 -13.17
C ASP A 168 0.57 17.82 -11.82
N LEU A 169 1.86 17.66 -11.52
CA LEU A 169 2.31 16.98 -10.28
C LEU A 169 1.95 17.78 -9.01
N ASP A 170 1.80 19.10 -9.12
CA ASP A 170 1.37 19.95 -8.00
C ASP A 170 -0.10 19.71 -7.64
N GLY A 171 -0.96 19.60 -8.66
CA GLY A 171 -2.36 19.23 -8.55
C GLY A 171 -2.53 17.82 -7.99
N TYR A 172 -1.68 16.87 -8.41
CA TYR A 172 -1.69 15.52 -7.83
C TYR A 172 -1.32 15.54 -6.35
N SER A 173 -0.25 16.25 -6.01
CA SER A 173 0.22 16.39 -4.62
C SER A 173 -0.85 17.03 -3.73
N MET A 174 -1.54 18.05 -4.25
CA MET A 174 -2.64 18.70 -3.54
C MET A 174 -3.82 17.74 -3.31
N TRP A 175 -4.17 16.94 -4.32
CA TRP A 175 -5.25 15.95 -4.18
C TRP A 175 -4.90 14.90 -3.12
N GLU A 176 -3.69 14.33 -3.16
CA GLU A 176 -3.25 13.34 -2.17
C GLU A 176 -3.26 13.93 -0.75
N ALA A 177 -2.73 15.15 -0.59
CA ALA A 177 -2.69 15.83 0.70
C ALA A 177 -4.11 16.09 1.26
N GLU A 178 -5.03 16.61 0.45
CA GLU A 178 -6.41 16.90 0.88
C GLU A 178 -7.23 15.61 1.11
N ALA A 179 -6.99 14.55 0.33
CA ALA A 179 -7.62 13.25 0.51
C ALA A 179 -7.19 12.61 1.84
N VAL A 180 -5.88 12.57 2.11
CA VAL A 180 -5.34 12.06 3.39
C VAL A 180 -5.80 12.92 4.56
N ALA A 181 -5.77 14.26 4.42
CA ALA A 181 -6.23 15.17 5.47
C ALA A 181 -7.71 14.96 5.80
N THR A 182 -8.56 14.70 4.80
CA THR A 182 -9.99 14.44 5.01
C THR A 182 -10.21 13.15 5.81
N LEU A 183 -9.47 12.08 5.53
CA LEU A 183 -9.49 10.85 6.33
C LEU A 183 -8.95 11.05 7.76
N GLY A 184 -8.00 11.97 7.92
CA GLY A 184 -7.48 12.36 9.23
C GLY A 184 -8.44 13.20 10.08
N LYS A 185 -9.50 13.78 9.49
CA LYS A 185 -10.46 14.58 10.27
C LYS A 185 -11.28 13.71 11.22
N ARG A 186 -11.43 14.21 12.45
CA ARG A 186 -12.38 13.69 13.43
C ARG A 186 -13.81 14.04 12.98
N GLY A 187 -14.77 13.22 13.38
CA GLY A 187 -16.19 13.41 13.03
C GLY A 187 -16.62 12.88 11.66
N TYR A 188 -15.69 12.41 10.83
CA TYR A 188 -16.05 11.58 9.66
C TYR A 188 -15.88 10.10 9.98
N SER A 189 -16.95 9.34 9.70
CA SER A 189 -16.87 7.89 9.49
C SER A 189 -16.09 7.58 8.20
N PRO A 190 -15.61 6.34 8.00
CA PRO A 190 -14.96 5.94 6.75
C PRO A 190 -15.83 6.20 5.50
N CYS A 191 -17.13 5.87 5.54
CA CYS A 191 -18.06 6.15 4.44
C CYS A 191 -18.22 7.66 4.19
N ALA A 192 -18.41 8.46 5.24
CA ALA A 192 -18.58 9.90 5.10
C ALA A 192 -17.33 10.57 4.50
N ALA A 193 -16.14 10.15 4.91
CA ALA A 193 -14.89 10.64 4.33
C ALA A 193 -14.79 10.27 2.84
N LEU A 194 -15.12 9.03 2.45
CA LEU A 194 -15.12 8.63 1.04
C LEU A 194 -16.13 9.41 0.20
N ASN A 195 -17.32 9.72 0.75
CA ASN A 195 -18.30 10.56 0.07
C ASN A 195 -17.75 11.97 -0.21
N VAL A 196 -17.07 12.58 0.77
CA VAL A 196 -16.38 13.86 0.58
C VAL A 196 -15.30 13.75 -0.51
N LEU A 197 -14.49 12.70 -0.48
CA LEU A 197 -13.44 12.45 -1.48
C LEU A 197 -14.02 12.29 -2.89
N SER A 198 -15.11 11.54 -3.02
CA SER A 198 -15.79 11.29 -4.28
C SER A 198 -16.38 12.59 -4.85
N ALA A 199 -17.08 13.37 -4.02
CA ALA A 199 -17.63 14.67 -4.41
C ALA A 199 -16.53 15.68 -4.81
N ALA A 200 -15.46 15.80 -4.00
CA ALA A 200 -14.33 16.67 -4.29
C ALA A 200 -13.60 16.25 -5.58
N THR A 201 -13.41 14.96 -5.80
CA THR A 201 -12.76 14.43 -7.00
C THR A 201 -13.62 14.68 -8.25
N ALA A 202 -14.93 14.47 -8.16
CA ALA A 202 -15.85 14.76 -9.25
C ALA A 202 -15.86 16.26 -9.62
N ASP A 203 -15.75 17.15 -8.64
CA ASP A 203 -15.60 18.60 -8.87
C ASP A 203 -14.24 18.98 -9.44
N ALA A 204 -13.16 18.39 -8.95
CA ALA A 204 -11.82 18.57 -9.51
C ALA A 204 -11.76 18.15 -10.98
N CYS A 205 -12.42 17.04 -11.32
CA CYS A 205 -12.57 16.55 -12.69
C CYS A 205 -13.35 17.49 -13.62
N ARG A 206 -13.95 18.59 -13.14
CA ARG A 206 -14.54 19.63 -14.01
C ARG A 206 -13.54 20.72 -14.43
N TRP A 207 -12.37 20.78 -13.80
CA TRP A 207 -11.35 21.75 -14.14
C TRP A 207 -10.87 21.59 -15.60
N SER A 208 -10.52 22.70 -16.24
CA SER A 208 -9.94 22.68 -17.59
C SER A 208 -8.83 23.73 -17.70
N PRO A 209 -7.84 23.53 -18.60
CA PRO A 209 -6.80 24.53 -18.85
C PRO A 209 -7.39 25.91 -19.13
N GLY A 210 -6.80 26.95 -18.55
CA GLY A 210 -7.31 28.33 -18.61
C GLY A 210 -8.21 28.73 -17.43
N ALA A 211 -8.69 27.78 -16.63
CA ALA A 211 -9.49 28.06 -15.42
C ALA A 211 -8.64 28.37 -14.16
N GLY A 212 -7.38 28.78 -14.34
CA GLY A 212 -6.42 29.00 -13.26
C GLY A 212 -5.70 27.72 -12.83
N SER A 213 -5.03 27.76 -11.67
CA SER A 213 -4.21 26.66 -11.15
C SER A 213 -5.06 25.43 -10.75
N LEU A 214 -4.68 24.24 -11.21
CA LEU A 214 -5.33 22.99 -10.84
C LEU A 214 -5.23 22.70 -9.34
N SER A 215 -4.08 22.97 -8.71
CA SER A 215 -3.91 22.76 -7.27
C SER A 215 -4.80 23.68 -6.43
N LEU A 216 -5.00 24.94 -6.86
CA LEU A 216 -5.96 25.83 -6.20
C LEU A 216 -7.40 25.32 -6.36
N HIS A 217 -7.78 24.90 -7.57
CA HIS A 217 -9.11 24.32 -7.82
C HIS A 217 -9.35 23.07 -6.97
N MET A 218 -8.35 22.21 -6.84
CA MET A 218 -8.38 21.00 -6.01
C MET A 218 -8.68 21.33 -4.54
N LYS A 219 -7.92 22.29 -3.97
CA LYS A 219 -8.12 22.74 -2.59
C LYS A 219 -9.54 23.28 -2.37
N GLN A 220 -10.04 24.06 -3.32
CA GLN A 220 -11.40 24.60 -3.27
C GLN A 220 -12.47 23.51 -3.40
N ALA A 221 -12.26 22.51 -4.25
CA ALA A 221 -13.17 21.37 -4.40
C ALA A 221 -13.34 20.60 -3.09
N PHE A 222 -12.23 20.30 -2.41
CA PHE A 222 -12.26 19.66 -1.09
C PHE A 222 -12.88 20.56 0.00
N ALA A 223 -12.65 21.87 -0.06
CA ALA A 223 -13.29 22.81 0.87
C ALA A 223 -14.82 22.82 0.69
N ARG A 224 -15.32 22.87 -0.55
CA ARG A 224 -16.75 22.80 -0.87
C ARG A 224 -17.37 21.48 -0.42
N ALA A 225 -16.78 20.35 -0.80
CA ALA A 225 -17.31 19.02 -0.44
C ALA A 225 -17.44 18.83 1.08
N ARG A 226 -16.48 19.34 1.86
CA ARG A 226 -16.54 19.30 3.33
C ARG A 226 -17.55 20.27 3.94
N ALA A 227 -17.85 21.38 3.27
CA ALA A 227 -18.89 22.30 3.72
C ALA A 227 -20.29 21.71 3.48
N GLU A 228 -20.48 20.95 2.41
CA GLU A 228 -21.74 20.26 2.09
C GLU A 228 -21.99 19.03 2.98
N ALA A 229 -20.92 18.34 3.40
CA ALA A 229 -20.97 17.24 4.35
C ALA A 229 -20.09 17.57 5.57
N PRO A 230 -20.56 18.37 6.54
CA PRO A 230 -19.78 18.72 7.72
C PRO A 230 -19.51 17.48 8.58
N PRO A 231 -18.38 17.45 9.32
CA PRO A 231 -18.09 16.36 10.24
C PRO A 231 -19.12 16.35 11.38
N GLU A 232 -19.54 15.16 11.80
CA GLU A 232 -20.43 14.98 12.93
C GLU A 232 -19.64 15.10 14.24
N ASP A 233 -20.27 15.60 15.31
CA ASP A 233 -19.66 15.64 16.64
C ASP A 233 -19.76 14.26 17.33
N LEU A 234 -19.24 13.24 16.65
CA LEU A 234 -19.22 11.87 17.15
C LEU A 234 -17.79 11.43 17.47
N PRO A 235 -17.59 10.72 18.59
CA PRO A 235 -16.30 10.15 18.93
C PRO A 235 -15.89 9.13 17.86
N CYS A 236 -14.73 9.32 17.26
CA CYS A 236 -14.16 8.36 16.33
C CYS A 236 -13.62 7.18 17.12
N SER A 237 -14.22 6.00 16.94
CA SER A 237 -13.72 4.76 17.52
C SER A 237 -12.34 4.40 16.97
N ARG A 238 -11.60 3.58 17.71
CA ARG A 238 -10.28 3.11 17.28
C ARG A 238 -10.33 2.32 15.96
N LEU A 239 -11.37 1.51 15.75
CA LEU A 239 -11.51 0.73 14.51
C LEU A 239 -11.93 1.60 13.32
N GLU A 240 -12.74 2.64 13.53
CA GLU A 240 -13.01 3.63 12.48
C GLU A 240 -11.75 4.41 12.11
N HIS A 241 -10.93 4.79 13.10
CA HIS A 241 -9.62 5.39 12.83
C HIS A 241 -8.75 4.46 11.98
N ALA A 242 -8.68 3.18 12.36
CA ALA A 242 -7.89 2.19 11.64
C ALA A 242 -8.42 1.95 10.21
N ALA A 243 -9.73 1.94 10.01
CA ALA A 243 -10.34 1.87 8.68
C ALA A 243 -9.97 3.10 7.83
N LYS A 244 -10.00 4.31 8.40
CA LYS A 244 -9.56 5.53 7.69
C LYS A 244 -8.06 5.51 7.37
N ALA A 245 -7.22 4.99 8.26
CA ALA A 245 -5.80 4.78 8.00
C ALA A 245 -5.59 3.79 6.85
N PHE A 246 -6.39 2.72 6.80
CA PHE A 246 -6.33 1.74 5.72
C PHE A 246 -6.71 2.36 4.38
N LEU A 247 -7.77 3.16 4.33
CA LEU A 247 -8.14 3.91 3.13
C LEU A 247 -7.07 4.91 2.70
N ALA A 248 -6.46 5.62 3.65
CA ALA A 248 -5.38 6.57 3.35
C ALA A 248 -4.21 5.86 2.65
N ALA A 249 -3.89 4.64 3.07
CA ALA A 249 -2.85 3.82 2.44
C ALA A 249 -3.16 3.36 1.01
N HIS A 250 -4.42 3.38 0.57
CA HIS A 250 -4.84 3.07 -0.80
C HIS A 250 -4.94 4.31 -1.70
N LEU A 251 -5.08 5.50 -1.11
CA LEU A 251 -5.10 6.78 -1.81
C LEU A 251 -3.69 7.35 -2.00
N PHE A 252 -2.84 7.20 -0.98
CA PHE A 252 -1.44 7.65 -0.99
C PHE A 252 -0.55 6.69 -1.79
N ALA A 253 0.34 7.25 -2.62
CA ALA A 253 1.23 6.48 -3.49
C ALA A 253 0.48 5.50 -4.41
N SER A 254 -0.74 5.87 -4.83
CA SER A 254 -1.64 4.94 -5.50
C SER A 254 -1.29 4.72 -6.96
N TRP A 255 -0.91 3.49 -7.30
CA TRP A 255 -0.63 3.10 -8.69
C TRP A 255 -1.88 3.22 -9.59
N ALA A 256 -3.08 3.17 -9.00
CA ALA A 256 -4.34 3.35 -9.73
C ALA A 256 -4.44 4.72 -10.41
N ALA A 257 -3.73 5.75 -9.91
CA ALA A 257 -3.71 7.08 -10.52
C ALA A 257 -3.07 7.06 -11.92
N TYR A 258 -2.13 6.14 -12.15
CA TYR A 258 -1.43 5.95 -13.42
C TYR A 258 -2.14 4.98 -14.37
N GLN A 259 -3.35 4.53 -14.01
CA GLN A 259 -4.21 3.71 -14.87
C GLN A 259 -5.24 4.59 -15.61
N HIS A 260 -5.96 4.01 -16.57
CA HIS A 260 -6.81 4.74 -17.51
C HIS A 260 -7.95 5.59 -16.88
N GLY A 261 -8.37 5.30 -15.65
CA GLY A 261 -9.48 6.00 -14.99
C GLY A 261 -9.11 7.26 -14.21
N GLY A 262 -7.82 7.60 -14.10
CA GLY A 262 -7.36 8.78 -13.37
C GLY A 262 -7.75 8.80 -11.89
N LEU A 263 -8.03 9.98 -11.33
CA LEU A 263 -8.37 10.12 -9.90
C LEU A 263 -9.64 9.34 -9.50
N ALA A 264 -10.62 9.22 -10.39
CA ALA A 264 -11.82 8.44 -10.13
C ALA A 264 -11.50 6.96 -9.88
N ALA A 265 -10.53 6.39 -10.60
CA ALA A 265 -10.09 5.01 -10.36
C ALA A 265 -9.46 4.84 -8.95
N VAL A 266 -8.76 5.86 -8.45
CA VAL A 266 -8.17 5.83 -7.11
C VAL A 266 -9.26 5.82 -6.03
N VAL A 267 -10.28 6.68 -6.17
CA VAL A 267 -11.42 6.72 -5.24
C VAL A 267 -12.20 5.39 -5.28
N HIS A 268 -12.49 4.86 -6.47
CA HIS A 268 -13.17 3.58 -6.61
C HIS A 268 -12.39 2.41 -6.03
N ALA A 269 -11.06 2.42 -6.13
CA ALA A 269 -10.23 1.42 -5.46
C ALA A 269 -10.39 1.50 -3.93
N ALA A 270 -10.42 2.70 -3.35
CA ALA A 270 -10.63 2.89 -1.92
C ALA A 270 -12.04 2.45 -1.46
N GLU A 271 -13.08 2.80 -2.22
CA GLU A 271 -14.47 2.34 -1.98
C GLU A 271 -14.56 0.81 -2.02
N SER A 272 -13.93 0.18 -3.01
CA SER A 272 -13.89 -1.28 -3.16
C SER A 272 -13.19 -1.95 -1.98
N VAL A 273 -12.10 -1.35 -1.50
CA VAL A 273 -11.36 -1.86 -0.33
C VAL A 273 -12.18 -1.76 0.94
N LEU A 274 -12.93 -0.66 1.16
CA LEU A 274 -13.83 -0.55 2.30
C LEU A 274 -14.91 -1.65 2.25
N ALA A 275 -15.56 -1.80 1.10
CA ALA A 275 -16.63 -2.78 0.91
C ALA A 275 -16.15 -4.24 1.10
N LEU A 276 -14.94 -4.56 0.61
CA LEU A 276 -14.35 -5.90 0.73
C LEU A 276 -13.89 -6.20 2.15
N SER A 277 -13.28 -5.23 2.83
CA SER A 277 -12.76 -5.43 4.18
C SER A 277 -13.89 -5.51 5.20
N ARG A 278 -15.01 -4.81 5.00
CA ARG A 278 -16.02 -4.60 6.07
C ARG A 278 -15.36 -4.17 7.38
N ALA A 279 -14.27 -3.40 7.27
CA ALA A 279 -13.43 -3.01 8.39
C ALA A 279 -14.19 -2.17 9.42
N ASP A 280 -15.23 -1.48 8.97
CA ASP A 280 -16.25 -0.76 9.75
C ASP A 280 -17.13 -1.68 10.62
N ARG A 281 -17.21 -2.97 10.29
CA ARG A 281 -18.04 -3.98 10.99
C ARG A 281 -17.22 -4.94 11.85
N ALA A 282 -15.92 -4.74 11.97
CA ALA A 282 -15.07 -5.56 12.81
C ALA A 282 -15.45 -5.40 14.29
N LEU A 283 -15.46 -6.51 15.02
CA LEU A 283 -15.85 -6.54 16.43
C LEU A 283 -14.63 -6.36 17.36
N ASP A 284 -13.43 -6.66 16.86
CA ASP A 284 -12.18 -6.59 17.60
C ASP A 284 -10.97 -6.36 16.68
N ASP A 285 -9.79 -6.15 17.28
CA ASP A 285 -8.53 -5.92 16.56
C ASP A 285 -8.15 -7.10 15.63
N GLN A 286 -8.43 -8.35 16.01
CA GLN A 286 -8.03 -9.53 15.24
C GLN A 286 -8.88 -9.69 13.99
N SER A 287 -10.21 -9.61 14.13
CA SER A 287 -11.16 -9.63 13.03
C SER A 287 -10.92 -8.48 12.05
N PHE A 288 -10.60 -7.28 12.55
CA PHE A 288 -10.19 -6.15 11.73
C PHE A 288 -8.93 -6.47 10.91
N ILE A 289 -7.86 -6.93 11.56
CA ILE A 289 -6.59 -7.26 10.90
C ILE A 289 -6.81 -8.29 9.80
N GLU A 290 -7.57 -9.35 10.09
CA GLU A 290 -7.83 -10.42 9.12
C GLU A 290 -8.63 -9.92 7.92
N ALA A 291 -9.62 -9.06 8.14
CA ALA A 291 -10.46 -8.53 7.08
C ALA A 291 -9.68 -7.55 6.17
N VAL A 292 -8.86 -6.67 6.75
CA VAL A 292 -7.93 -5.81 6.03
C VAL A 292 -6.94 -6.63 5.19
N ARG A 293 -6.35 -7.69 5.78
CA ARG A 293 -5.39 -8.56 5.07
C ARG A 293 -6.02 -9.22 3.85
N LYS A 294 -7.23 -9.75 3.98
CA LYS A 294 -7.99 -10.37 2.88
C LYS A 294 -8.31 -9.37 1.78
N ALA A 295 -8.74 -8.16 2.15
CA ALA A 295 -9.03 -7.10 1.19
C ALA A 295 -7.77 -6.64 0.44
N ASP A 296 -6.65 -6.42 1.16
CA ASP A 296 -5.38 -5.99 0.57
C ASP A 296 -4.79 -7.07 -0.36
N LEU A 297 -4.88 -8.36 0.02
CA LEU A 297 -4.53 -9.50 -0.84
C LEU A 297 -5.29 -9.43 -2.17
N ARG A 298 -6.61 -9.27 -2.11
CA ARG A 298 -7.46 -9.25 -3.31
C ARG A 298 -7.17 -8.06 -4.21
N VAL A 299 -6.98 -6.88 -3.62
CA VAL A 299 -6.85 -5.64 -4.40
C VAL A 299 -5.45 -5.42 -4.94
N ARG A 300 -4.40 -5.78 -4.19
CA ARG A 300 -3.01 -5.50 -4.56
C ARG A 300 -2.26 -6.69 -5.15
N HIS A 301 -2.63 -7.91 -4.79
CA HIS A 301 -1.77 -9.09 -5.02
C HIS A 301 -2.36 -10.15 -5.96
N THR A 302 -3.68 -10.30 -6.02
CA THR A 302 -4.29 -11.29 -6.93
C THR A 302 -4.64 -10.76 -8.30
N GLY A 303 -4.55 -9.43 -8.52
CA GLY A 303 -4.92 -8.82 -9.80
C GLY A 303 -6.40 -9.00 -10.15
N ASP A 304 -7.23 -9.43 -9.18
CA ASP A 304 -8.68 -9.33 -9.27
C ASP A 304 -9.04 -7.86 -9.21
N HIS A 305 -8.83 -7.16 -10.33
CA HIS A 305 -9.34 -5.82 -10.51
C HIS A 305 -10.83 -5.90 -10.24
N VAL A 306 -11.25 -5.29 -9.14
CA VAL A 306 -12.65 -5.04 -8.88
C VAL A 306 -13.12 -4.21 -10.06
N ARG A 307 -13.79 -4.85 -11.03
CA ARG A 307 -14.54 -4.12 -12.04
C ARG A 307 -15.45 -3.17 -11.26
N PRO A 308 -15.46 -1.87 -11.58
CA PRO A 308 -16.32 -0.94 -10.87
C PRO A 308 -17.75 -1.51 -10.91
N PRO A 309 -18.40 -1.79 -9.77
CA PRO A 309 -19.83 -2.03 -9.79
C PRO A 309 -20.47 -0.77 -10.39
N ALA A 310 -21.56 -0.94 -11.14
CA ALA A 310 -22.36 0.20 -11.56
C ALA A 310 -22.66 1.06 -10.32
N LEU A 311 -22.53 2.38 -10.46
CA LEU A 311 -22.46 3.44 -9.43
C LEU A 311 -23.63 3.51 -8.40
N SER A 312 -24.46 2.47 -8.24
CA SER A 312 -25.71 2.51 -7.48
C SER A 312 -25.81 1.56 -6.28
N GLN A 313 -24.79 0.76 -5.93
CA GLN A 313 -24.96 -0.32 -4.95
C GLN A 313 -24.08 -0.28 -3.68
N VAL A 314 -23.24 0.73 -3.46
CA VAL A 314 -22.67 0.96 -2.12
C VAL A 314 -23.62 1.89 -1.37
N ARG A 315 -24.71 1.34 -0.84
CA ARG A 315 -25.46 2.00 0.23
C ARG A 315 -24.78 1.63 1.53
N CYS A 316 -24.15 2.61 2.19
CA CYS A 316 -23.82 2.51 3.60
C CYS A 316 -25.15 2.64 4.35
N ASP A 317 -25.78 1.50 4.62
CA ASP A 317 -26.87 1.39 5.61
C ASP A 317 -26.26 1.36 7.02
#